data_AF-A0A6U4NMS9-F1
#
_entry.id   AF-A0A6U4NMS9-F1
#
_cell.length_a   1.000
_cell.length_b   1.000
_cell.length_c   1.000
_cell.angle_alpha   90.00
_cell.angle_beta   90.00
_cell.angle_gamma   90.00
#
_symmetry.space_group_name_H-M   'P 1'
#
loop_
_entity.id
_entity.type
_entity.pdbx_description
1 polymer ?
#
loop_
_entity_poly.entity_id
_entity_poly.type
_entity_poly.pdbx_seq_one_letter_code
_entity_poly.pdbx_strand_id
1 'polypeptide(L)'
;MASNLLRLAKKAPDGWDEVFPNLEMFENRMKDAVNESHEGKRKHESTWPIHRIHWEKSRYIYDLYYRKKEISKELYEFLVREKVVDGALIAKWKKPGYEFLCSLAAINKGSTNFGTTTICRVPLKLRSGKIGPSVLTGCISCASCDKGAPIWWNSKVPEKLEGGAGSKRTAEEEAEDAEIERRAKALRGE
;
A
#
# COMPACT_ATOMS: atom_id res chain seq x y z
N MET A 1 26.25 -13.51 -2.95
CA MET A 1 25.80 -12.14 -3.31
C MET A 1 25.33 -11.47 -2.03
N ALA A 2 26.13 -10.58 -1.43
CA ALA A 2 25.69 -9.87 -0.24
C ALA A 2 24.40 -9.09 -0.56
N SER A 3 23.39 -9.17 0.30
CA SER A 3 22.16 -8.38 0.16
C SER A 3 22.55 -6.91 0.05
N ASN A 4 21.92 -6.14 -0.85
CA ASN A 4 22.22 -4.71 -1.03
C ASN A 4 22.14 -3.93 0.30
N LEU A 5 21.35 -4.43 1.25
CA LEU A 5 21.24 -3.92 2.62
C LEU A 5 22.54 -4.04 3.42
N LEU A 6 23.35 -5.09 3.26
CA LEU A 6 24.64 -5.24 3.95
C LEU A 6 25.68 -4.21 3.50
N ARG A 7 25.57 -3.71 2.26
CA ARG A 7 26.39 -2.59 1.80
C ARG A 7 25.97 -1.27 2.46
N LEU A 8 24.68 -1.10 2.71
CA LEU A 8 24.11 0.09 3.35
C LEU A 8 24.39 0.14 4.85
N ALA A 9 24.45 -1.02 5.51
CA ALA A 9 24.77 -1.16 6.94
C ALA A 9 26.06 -0.42 7.34
N LYS A 10 27.05 -0.35 6.44
CA LYS A 10 28.34 0.35 6.70
C LYS A 10 28.21 1.86 6.91
N LYS A 11 27.11 2.47 6.47
CA LYS A 11 26.84 3.91 6.57
C LYS A 11 25.53 4.19 7.31
N ALA A 12 24.99 3.16 7.97
CA ALA A 12 23.66 3.24 8.52
C ALA A 12 23.66 4.10 9.80
N PRO A 13 22.68 5.00 9.98
CA PRO A 13 22.46 5.72 11.23
C PRO A 13 22.03 4.80 12.38
N ASP A 14 21.97 5.37 13.58
CA ASP A 14 21.51 4.67 14.79
C ASP A 14 20.10 4.07 14.64
N GLY A 15 19.89 2.89 15.22
CA GLY A 15 18.64 2.11 15.11
C GLY A 15 18.54 1.20 13.87
N TRP A 16 19.57 1.10 13.04
CA TRP A 16 19.59 0.21 11.86
C TRP A 16 19.44 -1.27 12.23
N ASP A 17 20.09 -1.69 13.31
CA ASP A 17 20.18 -3.11 13.69
C ASP A 17 18.82 -3.71 14.08
N GLU A 18 17.87 -2.90 14.56
CA GLU A 18 16.53 -3.36 14.92
C GLU A 18 15.63 -3.54 13.69
N VAL A 19 15.76 -2.67 12.69
CA VAL A 19 14.95 -2.72 11.46
C VAL A 19 15.52 -3.68 10.42
N PHE A 20 16.83 -3.92 10.46
CA PHE A 20 17.55 -4.70 9.46
C PHE A 20 17.01 -6.12 9.25
N PRO A 21 16.74 -6.93 10.30
CA PRO A 21 16.26 -8.30 10.11
C PRO A 21 14.93 -8.35 9.35
N ASN A 22 14.02 -7.41 9.64
CA ASN A 22 12.73 -7.32 8.96
C ASN A 22 12.89 -6.87 7.50
N LEU A 23 13.75 -5.88 7.26
CA LEU A 23 14.06 -5.42 5.89
C LEU A 23 14.71 -6.53 5.06
N GLU A 24 15.62 -7.31 5.63
CA GLU A 24 16.25 -8.44 4.96
C GLU A 24 15.24 -9.55 4.63
N MET A 25 14.32 -9.84 5.54
CA MET A 25 13.21 -10.76 5.28
C MET A 25 12.37 -10.30 4.08
N PHE A 26 12.00 -9.01 3.99
CA PHE A 26 11.25 -8.48 2.86
C PHE A 26 12.02 -8.57 1.54
N GLU A 27 13.32 -8.27 1.56
CA GLU A 27 14.18 -8.38 0.36
C GLU A 27 14.35 -9.83 -0.11
N ASN A 28 14.46 -10.80 0.82
CA ASN A 28 14.51 -12.21 0.45
C ASN A 28 13.19 -12.69 -0.13
N ARG A 29 12.05 -12.34 0.51
CA ARG A 29 10.72 -12.59 -0.07
C ARG A 29 10.55 -11.97 -1.46
N MET A 30 11.11 -10.77 -1.67
CA MET A 30 11.07 -10.09 -2.97
C MET A 30 11.88 -10.86 -4.02
N LYS A 31 13.08 -11.34 -3.69
CA LYS A 31 13.89 -12.16 -4.61
C LYS A 31 13.17 -13.46 -4.95
N ASP A 32 12.57 -14.11 -3.97
CA ASP A 32 11.83 -15.36 -4.17
C ASP A 32 10.63 -15.12 -5.09
N ALA A 33 9.88 -14.03 -4.89
CA ALA A 33 8.77 -13.64 -5.76
C ALA A 33 9.19 -13.32 -7.20
N VAL A 34 10.38 -12.73 -7.39
CA VAL A 34 10.93 -12.45 -8.74
C VAL A 34 11.40 -13.73 -9.43
N ASN A 35 11.90 -14.71 -8.67
CA ASN A 35 12.39 -15.99 -9.19
C ASN A 35 11.29 -17.05 -9.34
N GLU A 36 10.09 -16.79 -8.82
CA GLU A 36 8.98 -17.74 -8.85
C GLU A 36 8.58 -18.07 -10.30
N SER A 37 8.33 -19.36 -10.58
CA SER A 37 7.86 -19.76 -11.92
C SER A 37 6.52 -19.10 -12.25
N HIS A 38 6.39 -18.69 -13.51
CA HIS A 38 5.19 -18.08 -14.06
C HIS A 38 4.23 -19.12 -14.68
N GLU A 39 4.51 -20.41 -14.53
CA GLU A 39 3.72 -21.48 -15.13
C GLU A 39 2.31 -21.55 -14.52
N GLY A 40 1.28 -21.57 -15.38
CA GLY A 40 -0.13 -21.59 -14.96
C GLY A 40 -0.69 -20.25 -14.47
N LYS A 41 0.13 -19.20 -14.35
CA LYS A 41 -0.30 -17.84 -13.97
C LYS A 41 -0.50 -16.96 -15.21
N ARG A 42 -1.43 -16.01 -15.12
CA ARG A 42 -1.51 -14.95 -16.14
C ARG A 42 -0.30 -14.05 -16.03
N LYS A 43 0.15 -13.48 -17.16
CA LYS A 43 1.35 -12.60 -17.22
C LYS A 43 1.40 -11.54 -16.12
N HIS A 44 0.25 -10.96 -15.78
CA HIS A 44 0.16 -9.92 -14.76
C HIS A 44 0.16 -10.49 -13.32
N GLU A 45 -0.38 -11.69 -13.11
CA GLU A 45 -0.46 -12.34 -11.79
C GLU A 45 0.92 -12.62 -11.20
N SER A 46 1.93 -12.90 -12.04
CA SER A 46 3.31 -13.06 -11.62
C SER A 46 3.88 -11.82 -10.90
N THR A 47 3.37 -10.62 -11.20
CA THR A 47 3.87 -9.36 -10.61
C THR A 47 3.12 -8.94 -9.35
N TRP A 48 1.99 -9.56 -9.04
CA TRP A 48 1.19 -9.17 -7.88
C TRP A 48 1.92 -9.39 -6.54
N PRO A 49 2.62 -10.52 -6.30
CA PRO A 49 3.45 -10.71 -5.10
C PRO A 49 4.45 -9.58 -4.86
N ILE A 50 5.10 -9.10 -5.92
CA ILE A 50 6.08 -8.02 -5.90
C ILE A 50 5.42 -6.72 -5.38
N HIS A 51 4.26 -6.36 -5.92
CA HIS A 51 3.53 -5.18 -5.47
C HIS A 51 3.12 -5.25 -4.00
N ARG A 52 2.66 -6.42 -3.54
CA ARG A 52 2.30 -6.63 -2.14
C ARG A 52 3.51 -6.50 -1.21
N ILE A 53 4.63 -7.15 -1.52
CA ILE A 53 5.84 -7.09 -0.70
C ILE A 53 6.40 -5.66 -0.66
N HIS A 54 6.38 -4.94 -1.79
CA HIS A 54 6.79 -3.54 -1.85
C HIS A 54 5.95 -2.65 -0.93
N TRP A 55 4.64 -2.87 -0.92
CA TRP A 55 3.72 -2.18 -0.02
C TRP A 55 3.99 -2.53 1.45
N GLU A 56 4.10 -3.83 1.79
CA GLU A 56 4.36 -4.30 3.16
C GLU A 56 5.67 -3.73 3.71
N LYS A 57 6.74 -3.75 2.92
CA LYS A 57 8.05 -3.17 3.27
C LYS A 57 7.95 -1.68 3.57
N SER A 58 7.30 -0.92 2.67
CA SER A 58 7.14 0.53 2.86
C SER A 58 6.22 0.84 4.04
N ARG A 59 5.19 0.01 4.27
CA ARG A 59 4.24 0.21 5.37
C ARG A 59 4.85 -0.07 6.73
N TYR A 60 5.68 -1.09 6.83
CA TYR A 60 6.42 -1.40 8.05
C TYR A 60 7.22 -0.19 8.55
N ILE A 61 8.00 0.44 7.65
CA ILE A 61 8.78 1.64 8.01
C ILE A 61 7.88 2.85 8.30
N TYR A 62 6.77 3.01 7.56
CA TYR A 62 5.80 4.06 7.85
C TYR A 62 5.21 3.94 9.26
N ASP A 63 4.78 2.74 9.66
CA ASP A 63 4.19 2.50 10.97
C ASP A 63 5.23 2.68 12.09
N LEU A 64 6.48 2.25 11.89
CA LEU A 64 7.57 2.49 12.84
C LEU A 64 7.86 3.98 13.06
N TYR A 65 7.85 4.79 12.01
CA TYR A 65 8.17 6.21 12.12
C TYR A 65 6.99 7.08 12.58
N TYR A 66 5.84 6.98 11.90
CA TYR A 66 4.73 7.89 12.12
C TYR A 66 3.78 7.44 13.24
N ARG A 67 3.62 6.12 13.46
CA ARG A 67 2.70 5.60 14.49
C ARG A 67 3.41 5.28 15.79
N LYS A 68 4.42 4.40 15.74
CA LYS A 68 5.14 3.92 16.92
C LYS A 68 6.26 4.87 17.38
N LYS A 69 6.84 5.64 16.45
CA LYS A 69 7.96 6.57 16.67
C LYS A 69 9.20 5.88 17.27
N GLU A 70 9.45 4.65 16.87
CA GLU A 70 10.61 3.85 17.32
C GLU A 70 11.89 4.18 16.53
N ILE A 71 11.76 4.76 15.33
CA ILE A 71 12.92 5.09 14.49
C ILE A 71 13.22 6.59 14.46
N SER A 72 14.50 6.93 14.39
CA SER A 72 14.96 8.30 14.26
C SER A 72 14.61 8.89 12.88
N LYS A 73 14.49 10.22 12.82
CA LYS A 73 14.27 10.93 11.54
C LYS A 73 15.43 10.71 10.56
N GLU A 74 16.66 10.67 11.07
CA GLU A 74 17.86 10.45 10.27
C GLU A 74 17.85 9.07 9.59
N LEU A 75 17.45 8.03 10.33
CA LEU A 75 17.31 6.68 9.78
C LEU A 75 16.20 6.61 8.72
N TYR A 76 15.06 7.23 8.99
CA TYR A 76 13.96 7.31 8.01
C TYR A 76 14.40 8.00 6.70
N GLU A 77 15.06 9.16 6.80
CA GLU A 77 15.56 9.89 5.63
C GLU A 77 16.64 9.12 4.87
N PHE A 78 17.51 8.39 5.59
CA PHE A 78 18.48 7.49 4.98
C PHE A 78 17.79 6.38 4.18
N LEU A 79 16.78 5.71 4.73
CA LEU A 79 16.04 4.64 4.05
C LEU A 79 15.34 5.13 2.77
N VAL A 80 14.79 6.35 2.80
CA VAL A 80 14.15 6.98 1.64
C VAL A 80 15.19 7.35 0.58
N ARG A 81 16.33 7.93 0.99
CA ARG A 81 17.42 8.35 0.10
C ARG A 81 18.08 7.18 -0.62
N GLU A 82 18.33 6.08 0.09
CA GLU A 82 18.89 4.85 -0.47
C GLU A 82 17.84 4.01 -1.22
N LYS A 83 16.61 4.51 -1.36
CA LYS A 83 15.49 3.86 -2.07
C LYS A 83 15.15 2.47 -1.54
N VAL A 84 15.41 2.23 -0.24
CA VAL A 84 14.97 1.01 0.44
C VAL A 84 13.44 1.01 0.56
N VAL A 85 12.86 2.20 0.82
CA VAL A 85 11.43 2.44 0.88
C VAL A 85 10.97 3.49 -0.12
N ASP A 86 9.70 3.41 -0.50
CA ASP A 86 9.10 4.35 -1.45
C ASP A 86 8.58 5.61 -0.76
N GLY A 87 9.42 6.64 -0.74
CA GLY A 87 9.06 7.94 -0.17
C GLY A 87 7.86 8.61 -0.86
N ALA A 88 7.66 8.38 -2.17
CA ALA A 88 6.55 8.97 -2.90
C ALA A 88 5.22 8.28 -2.54
N LEU A 89 5.22 6.96 -2.34
CA LEU A 89 4.07 6.23 -1.83
C LEU A 89 3.73 6.65 -0.39
N ILE A 90 4.72 6.75 0.48
CA ILE A 90 4.54 7.21 1.87
C ILE A 90 3.98 8.64 1.90
N ALA A 91 4.43 9.52 1.02
CA ALA A 91 3.89 10.87 0.91
C ALA A 91 2.39 10.89 0.56
N LYS A 92 1.90 9.89 -0.20
CA LYS A 92 0.46 9.75 -0.48
C LYS A 92 -0.31 9.26 0.74
N TRP A 93 0.21 8.34 1.53
CA TRP A 93 -0.49 7.84 2.74
C TRP A 93 -0.78 8.92 3.78
N LYS A 94 -0.01 10.02 3.77
CA LYS A 94 -0.27 11.19 4.62
C LYS A 94 -1.45 12.04 4.16
N LYS A 95 -1.95 11.84 2.94
CA LYS A 95 -3.07 12.59 2.38
C LYS A 95 -4.39 11.85 2.67
N PRO A 96 -5.45 12.56 3.08
CA PRO A 96 -6.75 11.96 3.34
C PRO A 96 -7.29 11.27 2.09
N GLY A 97 -7.90 10.10 2.26
CA GLY A 97 -8.41 9.27 1.18
C GLY A 97 -7.35 8.41 0.47
N TYR A 98 -6.07 8.54 0.81
CA TYR A 98 -4.97 7.74 0.26
C TYR A 98 -4.22 6.92 1.30
N GLU A 99 -4.71 6.85 2.54
CA GLU A 99 -4.00 6.25 3.68
C GLU A 99 -3.62 4.77 3.48
N PHE A 100 -4.39 4.06 2.65
CA PHE A 100 -4.21 2.65 2.35
C PHE A 100 -3.91 2.36 0.87
N LEU A 101 -3.41 3.37 0.15
CA LEU A 101 -3.06 3.25 -1.27
C LEU A 101 -2.09 2.07 -1.51
N CYS A 102 -2.43 1.16 -2.43
CA CYS A 102 -1.64 -0.05 -2.69
C CYS A 102 -0.35 0.20 -3.50
N SER A 103 -0.37 1.14 -4.45
CA SER A 103 0.80 1.54 -5.24
C SER A 103 0.57 2.87 -5.96
N LEU A 104 1.65 3.48 -6.43
CA LEU A 104 1.56 4.67 -7.30
C LEU A 104 0.96 4.36 -8.67
N ALA A 105 1.08 3.12 -9.17
CA ALA A 105 0.45 2.69 -10.41
C ALA A 105 -1.08 2.77 -10.34
N ALA A 106 -1.67 2.64 -9.15
CA ALA A 106 -3.12 2.69 -8.98
C ALA A 106 -3.72 4.08 -9.24
N ILE A 107 -2.92 5.13 -9.10
CA ILE A 107 -3.32 6.54 -9.26
C ILE A 107 -2.70 7.21 -10.49
N ASN A 108 -1.76 6.53 -11.16
CA ASN A 108 -1.12 7.05 -12.35
C ASN A 108 -2.07 6.93 -13.54
N LYS A 109 -2.44 8.08 -14.13
CA LYS A 109 -3.32 8.14 -15.31
C LYS A 109 -2.69 7.46 -16.52
N GLY A 110 -1.37 7.41 -16.62
CA GLY A 110 -0.67 6.71 -17.71
C GLY A 110 -0.69 5.19 -17.59
N SER A 111 -1.14 4.63 -16.47
CA SER A 111 -1.19 3.18 -16.25
C SER A 111 -2.47 2.53 -16.76
N THR A 112 -3.48 3.32 -17.17
CA THR A 112 -4.74 2.81 -17.72
C THR A 112 -5.03 3.42 -19.09
N ASN A 113 -5.72 2.69 -19.96
CA ASN A 113 -6.00 3.13 -21.33
C ASN A 113 -6.86 4.40 -21.39
N PHE A 114 -7.76 4.58 -20.43
CA PHE A 114 -8.70 5.70 -20.39
C PHE A 114 -8.22 6.89 -19.55
N GLY A 115 -6.97 6.88 -19.05
CA GLY A 115 -6.45 7.98 -18.26
C GLY A 115 -7.06 8.11 -16.86
N THR A 116 -7.68 7.05 -16.35
CA THR A 116 -8.38 7.02 -15.06
C THR A 116 -7.59 6.27 -13.99
N THR A 117 -8.02 6.36 -12.74
CA THR A 117 -7.47 5.53 -11.66
C THR A 117 -7.87 4.07 -11.84
N THR A 118 -7.05 3.15 -11.36
CA THR A 118 -7.37 1.71 -11.39
C THR A 118 -8.60 1.36 -10.56
N ILE A 119 -9.26 0.25 -10.90
CA ILE A 119 -10.48 -0.23 -10.23
C ILE A 119 -10.32 -0.36 -8.72
N CYS A 120 -9.13 -0.70 -8.22
CA CYS A 120 -8.88 -0.87 -6.80
C CYS A 120 -9.03 0.44 -5.97
N ARG A 121 -9.12 1.61 -6.61
CA ARG A 121 -9.41 2.89 -5.94
C ARG A 121 -10.90 3.16 -5.76
N VAL A 122 -11.77 2.40 -6.42
CA VAL A 122 -13.22 2.54 -6.28
C VAL A 122 -13.66 1.80 -5.02
N PRO A 123 -14.37 2.45 -4.07
CA PRO A 123 -14.93 1.79 -2.89
C PRO A 123 -15.73 0.54 -3.24
N LEU A 124 -15.58 -0.55 -2.47
CA LEU A 124 -16.24 -1.81 -2.79
C LEU A 124 -17.77 -1.69 -2.82
N LYS A 125 -18.35 -0.89 -1.91
CA LYS A 125 -19.80 -0.61 -1.84
C LYS A 125 -20.36 0.02 -3.13
N LEU A 126 -19.53 0.68 -3.94
CA LEU A 126 -19.92 1.34 -5.18
C LEU A 126 -19.67 0.47 -6.43
N ARG A 127 -19.01 -0.68 -6.27
CA ARG A 127 -18.75 -1.57 -7.41
C ARG A 127 -19.96 -2.43 -7.68
N SER A 128 -20.31 -2.55 -8.95
CA SER A 128 -21.31 -3.49 -9.43
C SER A 128 -20.64 -4.73 -10.03
N GLY A 129 -21.28 -5.89 -9.88
CA GLY A 129 -20.83 -7.15 -10.46
C GLY A 129 -19.75 -7.89 -9.64
N LYS A 130 -18.99 -8.75 -10.32
CA LYS A 130 -18.01 -9.64 -9.68
C LYS A 130 -16.81 -8.84 -9.17
N ILE A 131 -16.58 -8.89 -7.86
CA ILE A 131 -15.42 -8.28 -7.21
C ILE A 131 -14.18 -9.09 -7.61
N GLY A 132 -13.26 -8.46 -8.31
CA GLY A 132 -11.99 -9.04 -8.72
C GLY A 132 -10.80 -8.11 -8.44
N PRO A 133 -9.57 -8.65 -8.42
CA PRO A 133 -8.36 -7.87 -8.24
C PRO A 133 -8.07 -6.98 -9.46
N SER A 134 -7.37 -5.87 -9.21
CA SER A 134 -6.81 -5.03 -10.26
C SER A 134 -5.77 -5.80 -11.07
N VAL A 135 -5.86 -5.74 -12.40
CA VAL A 135 -4.94 -6.43 -13.32
C VAL A 135 -3.49 -6.04 -13.04
N LEU A 136 -3.21 -4.77 -12.75
CA LEU A 136 -1.85 -4.29 -12.57
C LEU A 136 -1.21 -4.72 -11.25
N THR A 137 -1.95 -4.57 -10.15
CA THR A 137 -1.36 -4.64 -8.81
C THR A 137 -1.82 -5.85 -8.00
N GLY A 138 -2.86 -6.56 -8.46
CA GLY A 138 -3.50 -7.63 -7.69
C GLY A 138 -4.33 -7.11 -6.50
N CYS A 139 -4.38 -5.80 -6.28
CA CYS A 139 -5.18 -5.22 -5.20
C CYS A 139 -6.67 -5.26 -5.55
N ILE A 140 -7.49 -5.78 -4.63
CA ILE A 140 -8.94 -5.76 -4.73
C ILE A 140 -9.47 -4.38 -4.35
N SER A 141 -9.11 -3.85 -3.19
CA SER A 141 -9.42 -2.46 -2.84
C SER A 141 -8.33 -1.81 -2.00
N CYS A 142 -8.07 -0.54 -2.29
CA CYS A 142 -7.18 0.37 -1.57
C CYS A 142 -7.86 1.73 -1.32
N ALA A 143 -9.18 1.78 -1.37
CA ALA A 143 -9.95 2.95 -0.96
C ALA A 143 -9.90 3.09 0.57
N SER A 144 -9.75 4.31 1.09
CA SER A 144 -9.66 4.52 2.55
C SER A 144 -10.92 4.15 3.31
N CYS A 145 -12.09 4.20 2.66
CA CYS A 145 -13.38 3.88 3.26
C CYS A 145 -13.65 2.37 3.38
N ASP A 146 -12.84 1.52 2.76
CA ASP A 146 -13.01 0.06 2.84
C ASP A 146 -12.23 -0.47 4.05
N LYS A 147 -12.96 -1.04 5.03
CA LYS A 147 -12.37 -1.60 6.25
C LYS A 147 -11.37 -2.72 5.90
N GLY A 148 -10.13 -2.60 6.37
CA GLY A 148 -9.06 -3.58 6.12
C GLY A 148 -8.28 -3.37 4.81
N ALA A 149 -8.43 -2.22 4.15
CA ALA A 149 -7.61 -1.87 2.99
C ALA A 149 -6.11 -1.76 3.35
N PRO A 150 -5.18 -2.11 2.43
CA PRO A 150 -5.44 -2.70 1.13
C PRO A 150 -5.79 -4.19 1.21
N ILE A 151 -6.82 -4.60 0.48
CA ILE A 151 -7.22 -5.99 0.32
C ILE A 151 -6.51 -6.54 -0.92
N TRP A 152 -5.77 -7.64 -0.76
CA TRP A 152 -5.00 -8.28 -1.83
C TRP A 152 -5.74 -9.50 -2.41
N TRP A 153 -5.37 -9.93 -3.61
CA TRP A 153 -5.96 -11.07 -4.33
C TRP A 153 -5.94 -12.39 -3.54
N ASN A 154 -4.97 -12.55 -2.64
CA ASN A 154 -4.81 -13.75 -1.80
C ASN A 154 -5.27 -13.54 -0.35
N SER A 155 -5.93 -12.42 -0.06
CA SER A 155 -6.61 -12.17 1.21
C SER A 155 -8.09 -12.53 1.08
N LYS A 156 -8.68 -13.09 2.14
CA LYS A 156 -10.14 -13.31 2.16
C LYS A 156 -10.83 -11.94 2.14
N VAL A 157 -11.68 -11.69 1.13
CA VAL A 157 -12.53 -10.51 1.11
C VAL A 157 -13.57 -10.68 2.21
N PRO A 158 -13.79 -9.68 3.10
CA PRO A 158 -14.84 -9.77 4.09
C PRO A 158 -16.22 -9.91 3.41
N GLU A 159 -16.97 -10.95 3.75
CA GLU A 159 -18.29 -11.28 3.18
C GLU A 159 -19.29 -10.10 3.28
N LYS A 160 -19.15 -9.26 4.32
CA LYS A 160 -19.96 -8.04 4.51
C LYS A 160 -19.75 -6.96 3.43
N LEU A 161 -18.73 -7.10 2.58
CA LEU A 161 -18.45 -6.21 1.44
C LEU A 161 -18.83 -6.86 0.10
N GLU A 162 -19.18 -8.14 0.10
CA GLU A 162 -19.78 -8.85 -1.04
C GLU A 162 -21.28 -8.55 -1.10
N GLY A 163 -21.63 -7.27 -1.28
CA GLY A 163 -23.03 -6.84 -1.25
C GLY A 163 -23.22 -5.60 -2.12
N GLY A 164 -24.03 -5.77 -3.17
CA GLY A 164 -24.29 -4.76 -4.19
C GLY A 164 -24.82 -3.43 -3.67
N ALA A 165 -24.75 -2.42 -4.55
CA ALA A 165 -25.20 -1.06 -4.34
C ALA A 165 -26.52 -1.00 -3.55
N GLY A 166 -26.48 -0.44 -2.33
CA GLY A 166 -27.70 -0.19 -1.55
C GLY A 166 -27.64 -0.30 -0.02
N SER A 167 -26.49 -0.46 0.64
CA SER A 167 -26.44 -0.46 2.11
C SER A 167 -26.59 0.97 2.67
N LYS A 168 -27.62 1.21 3.51
CA LYS A 168 -27.78 2.46 4.28
C LYS A 168 -26.55 2.65 5.18
N ARG A 169 -25.90 3.82 5.08
CA ARG A 169 -24.74 4.16 5.92
C ARG A 169 -25.13 4.19 7.39
N THR A 170 -24.24 3.72 8.26
CA THR A 170 -24.42 3.88 9.70
C THR A 170 -24.03 5.30 10.13
N ALA A 171 -24.63 5.80 11.20
CA ALA A 171 -24.32 7.14 11.73
C ALA A 171 -22.83 7.30 12.11
N GLU A 172 -22.18 6.20 12.51
CA GLU A 172 -20.74 6.18 12.80
C GLU A 172 -19.88 6.38 11.54
N GLU A 173 -20.24 5.75 10.41
CA GLU A 173 -19.52 5.90 9.14
C GLU A 173 -19.66 7.34 8.60
N GLU A 174 -20.83 7.94 8.77
CA GLU A 174 -21.07 9.33 8.34
C GLU A 174 -20.28 10.35 9.19
N ALA A 175 -20.11 10.08 10.49
CA ALA A 175 -19.30 10.91 11.37
C ALA A 175 -17.80 10.80 11.06
N GLU A 176 -17.31 9.60 10.72
CA GLU A 176 -15.92 9.37 10.31
C GLU A 176 -15.59 10.05 8.98
N ASP A 177 -16.48 9.95 7.99
CA ASP A 177 -16.36 10.67 6.71
C ASP A 177 -16.32 12.19 6.90
N ALA A 178 -17.18 12.74 7.77
CA ALA A 178 -17.21 14.17 8.07
C ALA A 178 -15.91 14.65 8.76
N GLU A 179 -15.30 13.83 9.61
CA GLU A 179 -14.00 14.11 10.22
C GLU A 179 -12.85 14.06 9.18
N ILE A 180 -12.87 13.07 8.29
CA ILE A 180 -11.90 12.97 7.19
C ILE A 180 -12.02 14.19 6.28
N GLU A 181 -13.23 14.64 5.98
CA GLU A 181 -13.48 15.82 5.16
C GLU A 181 -13.04 17.11 5.84
N ARG A 182 -13.29 17.28 7.15
CA ARG A 182 -12.73 18.40 7.94
C ARG A 182 -11.20 18.44 7.86
N ARG A 183 -10.53 17.29 8.02
CA ARG A 183 -9.07 17.19 7.90
C ARG A 183 -8.58 17.51 6.49
N ALA A 184 -9.30 17.06 5.47
CA ALA A 184 -9.00 17.38 4.09
C ALA A 184 -9.14 18.88 3.80
N LYS A 185 -10.18 19.52 4.34
CA LYS A 185 -10.41 20.96 4.23
C LYS A 185 -9.29 21.78 4.89
N ALA A 186 -8.88 21.38 6.10
CA ALA A 186 -7.75 22.00 6.80
C ALA A 186 -6.43 21.89 6.00
N LEU A 187 -6.19 20.76 5.32
CA LEU A 187 -5.03 20.60 4.44
C LEU A 187 -5.13 21.41 3.14
N ARG A 188 -6.35 21.75 2.69
CA ARG A 188 -6.59 22.62 1.52
C ARG A 188 -6.53 24.12 1.87
N GLY A 189 -6.52 24.49 3.15
CA GLY A 189 -6.51 25.88 3.60
C GLY A 189 -7.86 26.59 3.46
N GLU A 190 -8.96 25.83 3.46
CA GLU A 190 -10.35 26.31 3.33
C GLU A 190 -11.11 26.37 4.66
#